data_AF-A0A229S5U2-F1
#
_entry.id   AF-A0A229S5U2-F1
#
_cell.length_a   1.000
_cell.length_b   1.000
_cell.length_c   1.000
_cell.angle_alpha   90.00
_cell.angle_beta   90.00
_cell.angle_gamma   90.00
#
_symmetry.space_group_name_H-M   'P 1'
#
loop_
_entity.id
_entity.type
_entity.pdbx_description
1 polymer ?
#
loop_
_entity_poly.entity_id
_entity_poly.type
_entity_poly.pdbx_seq_one_letter_code
_entity_poly.pdbx_strand_id
1 'polypeptide(L)' 'MDKRDRDLLAGLARVNTDIGTVTLDLLTLQSSDEYYAAGLRTLGRDLVKIGAALARRAGELDGEEQATELLCGSPLESAP' A
#
# COMPACT_ATOMS: atom_id res chain seq x y z
N MET A 1 19.26 -13.01 -8.16
CA MET A 1 18.03 -12.48 -7.55
C MET A 1 17.18 -13.65 -7.09
N ASP A 2 16.80 -13.68 -5.80
CA ASP A 2 16.01 -14.76 -5.21
C ASP A 2 14.62 -14.84 -5.90
N LYS A 3 13.99 -16.01 -5.89
CA LYS A 3 12.59 -16.18 -6.31
C LYS A 3 11.66 -15.26 -5.50
N ARG A 4 11.89 -15.11 -4.19
CA ARG A 4 11.07 -14.23 -3.33
C ARG A 4 11.14 -12.77 -3.76
N ASP A 5 12.31 -12.30 -4.19
CA ASP A 5 12.49 -10.93 -4.69
C ASP A 5 11.76 -10.74 -6.03
N ARG A 6 11.82 -11.73 -6.93
CA ARG A 6 11.06 -11.70 -8.19
C ARG A 6 9.56 -11.62 -7.95
N ASP A 7 9.04 -12.42 -7.03
CA ASP A 7 7.61 -12.45 -6.71
C ASP A 7 7.17 -11.11 -6.07
N LEU A 8 8.00 -10.53 -5.20
CA LEU A 8 7.77 -9.21 -4.61
C LEU A 8 7.75 -8.10 -5.65
N LEU A 9 8.72 -8.09 -6.56
CA LEU A 9 8.81 -7.09 -7.64
C LEU A 9 7.69 -7.26 -8.67
N ALA A 10 7.26 -8.48 -8.97
CA ALA A 10 6.08 -8.73 -9.79
C ALA A 10 4.79 -8.23 -9.11
N GLY A 11 4.67 -8.41 -7.79
CA GLY A 11 3.60 -7.83 -6.99
C GLY A 11 3.60 -6.30 -7.03
N LEU A 12 4.78 -5.68 -6.90
CA LEU A 12 4.93 -4.23 -7.02
C LEU A 12 4.54 -3.71 -8.40
N ALA A 13 4.94 -4.39 -9.47
CA ALA A 13 4.57 -4.02 -10.84
C ALA A 13 3.05 -4.08 -11.06
N ARG A 14 2.38 -5.08 -10.48
CA ARG A 14 0.92 -5.18 -10.51
C ARG A 14 0.27 -4.02 -9.75
N VAL A 15 0.70 -3.76 -8.52
CA VAL A 15 0.16 -2.64 -7.73
C VAL A 15 0.39 -1.30 -8.44
N ASN A 16 1.53 -1.08 -9.08
CA ASN A 16 1.77 0.11 -9.89
C ASN A 16 0.79 0.25 -11.07
N THR A 17 0.43 -0.87 -11.70
CA THR A 17 -0.57 -0.88 -12.79
C THR A 17 -1.96 -0.53 -12.24
N ASP A 18 -2.33 -1.11 -11.10
CA ASP A 18 -3.62 -0.87 -10.44
C ASP A 18 -3.71 0.59 -9.95
N ILE A 19 -2.63 1.15 -9.40
CA ILE A 19 -2.51 2.57 -9.02
C ILE A 19 -2.74 3.47 -10.24
N GLY A 20 -2.09 3.18 -11.36
CA GLY A 20 -2.25 3.94 -12.60
C GLY A 20 -3.69 3.93 -13.08
N THR A 21 -4.34 2.76 -13.06
CA THR A 21 -5.74 2.59 -13.45
C THR A 21 -6.68 3.39 -12.55
N VAL A 22 -6.57 3.23 -11.23
CA VAL A 22 -7.39 3.97 -10.26
C VAL A 22 -7.16 5.48 -10.36
N THR A 23 -5.93 5.92 -10.61
CA THR A 23 -5.63 7.35 -10.80
C THR A 23 -6.32 7.91 -12.05
N LEU A 24 -6.31 7.17 -13.16
CA LEU A 24 -7.04 7.54 -14.38
C LEU A 24 -8.55 7.54 -14.15
N ASP A 25 -9.08 6.56 -13.42
CA ASP A 25 -10.49 6.50 -13.03
C ASP A 25 -10.88 7.71 -12.18
N LEU A 26 -10.05 8.09 -11.19
CA LEU A 26 -10.28 9.27 -10.35
C LEU A 26 -10.22 10.59 -11.15
N LEU A 27 -9.37 10.68 -12.18
CA LEU A 27 -9.30 11.84 -13.06
C LEU A 27 -10.50 11.94 -14.03
N THR A 28 -11.17 10.83 -14.31
CA THR A 28 -12.29 10.76 -15.28
C THR A 28 -13.66 10.72 -14.62
N LEU A 29 -13.77 10.17 -13.40
CA LEU A 29 -14.98 10.12 -12.58
C LEU A 29 -15.10 11.36 -11.67
N GLN A 30 -15.11 12.56 -12.25
CA GLN A 30 -15.23 13.81 -11.48
C GLN A 30 -16.68 14.18 -11.08
N SER A 31 -17.66 13.30 -11.30
CA SER A 31 -19.08 13.64 -11.14
C SER A 31 -19.71 13.21 -9.82
N SER A 32 -19.03 12.37 -9.02
CA SER A 32 -19.58 11.84 -7.77
C SER A 32 -18.50 11.59 -6.72
N ASP A 33 -18.62 12.32 -5.60
CA ASP A 33 -17.71 12.27 -4.46
C ASP A 33 -17.63 10.88 -3.82
N GLU A 34 -18.71 10.09 -3.89
CA GLU A 34 -18.75 8.73 -3.32
C GLU A 34 -17.80 7.78 -4.07
N TYR A 35 -17.84 7.80 -5.40
CA TYR A 35 -16.93 7.00 -6.24
C TYR A 35 -15.48 7.47 -6.10
N TYR A 36 -15.27 8.78 -6.03
CA TYR A 36 -13.95 9.35 -5.80
C TYR A 36 -13.37 8.90 -4.45
N ALA A 37 -14.15 9.01 -3.37
CA ALA A 37 -13.73 8.56 -2.05
C ALA A 37 -13.52 7.03 -1.98
N ALA A 38 -14.30 6.23 -2.71
CA ALA A 38 -14.09 4.79 -2.80
C ALA A 38 -12.76 4.45 -3.51
N GLY A 39 -12.45 5.13 -4.61
CA GLY A 39 -11.19 4.97 -5.34
C GLY A 39 -9.97 5.32 -4.47
N LEU A 40 -10.02 6.44 -3.75
CA LEU A 40 -8.95 6.84 -2.81
C LEU A 40 -8.73 5.80 -1.71
N ARG A 41 -9.80 5.22 -1.14
CA ARG A 41 -9.68 4.18 -0.11
C ARG A 41 -9.05 2.90 -0.66
N THR A 42 -9.42 2.49 -1.88
CA THR A 42 -8.83 1.32 -2.53
C THR A 42 -7.34 1.54 -2.79
N LEU A 43 -6.99 2.69 -3.37
CA LEU A 43 -5.61 3.09 -3.62
C LEU A 43 -4.75 3.08 -2.35
N GLY A 44 -5.25 3.70 -1.27
CA GLY A 44 -4.54 3.74 0.01
C GLY A 44 -4.28 2.34 0.60
N ARG A 45 -5.26 1.43 0.53
CA ARG A 45 -5.10 0.06 1.03
C ARG A 45 -4.02 -0.72 0.27
N ASP A 46 -3.96 -0.56 -1.05
CA ASP A 46 -3.01 -1.31 -1.87
C ASP A 46 -1.58 -0.79 -1.67
N LEU A 47 -1.41 0.52 -1.52
CA LEU A 47 -0.14 1.14 -1.13
C LEU A 47 0.37 0.64 0.23
N VAL A 48 -0.49 0.55 1.24
CA VAL A 48 -0.12 0.03 2.57
C VAL A 48 0.36 -1.42 2.48
N LYS A 49 -0.37 -2.28 1.75
CA LYS A 49 -0.01 -3.70 1.61
C LYS A 49 1.36 -3.89 0.96
N ILE A 50 1.62 -3.21 -0.16
CA ILE A 50 2.91 -3.36 -0.85
C ILE A 50 4.05 -2.76 -0.05
N GLY A 51 3.83 -1.61 0.60
CA GLY A 51 4.81 -0.97 1.48
C GLY A 51 5.24 -1.89 2.63
N ALA A 52 4.27 -2.54 3.30
CA ALA A 52 4.55 -3.50 4.36
C ALA A 52 5.35 -4.73 3.86
N ALA A 53 5.03 -5.23 2.66
CA ALA A 53 5.75 -6.36 2.06
C ALA A 53 7.21 -6.00 1.71
N LEU A 54 7.44 -4.80 1.19
CA LEU A 54 8.78 -4.27 0.91
C LEU A 54 9.60 -4.07 2.19
N ALA A 55 9.01 -3.42 3.20
CA ALA A 55 9.67 -3.16 4.49
C ALA A 55 10.03 -4.47 5.20
N ARG A 56 9.13 -5.46 5.21
CA ARG A 56 9.42 -6.78 5.76
C ARG A 56 10.58 -7.46 5.03
N ARG A 57 10.62 -7.37 3.69
CA ARG A 57 11.72 -7.96 2.93
C ARG A 57 13.06 -7.27 3.20
N ALA A 58 13.07 -5.95 3.39
CA ALA A 58 14.26 -5.22 3.79
C ALA A 58 14.75 -5.70 5.17
N GLY A 59 13.86 -5.78 6.16
CA GLY A 59 14.21 -6.30 7.50
C GLY A 59 14.75 -7.73 7.47
N GLU A 60 14.20 -8.62 6.63
CA GLU A 60 14.76 -9.96 6.43
C GLU A 60 16.21 -9.94 5.88
N LEU A 61 16.53 -8.99 4.98
CA LEU A 61 17.86 -8.86 4.40
C LEU A 61 18.85 -8.20 5.37
N ASP A 62 18.36 -7.31 6.21
CA ASP A 62 19.13 -6.64 7.27
C ASP A 62 19.38 -7.57 8.48
N GLY A 63 18.71 -8.72 8.53
CA GLY A 63 18.78 -9.66 9.65
C GLY A 63 17.96 -9.24 10.86
N GLU A 64 17.02 -8.29 10.69
CA GLU A 64 16.08 -7.85 11.73
C GLU A 64 14.91 -8.83 11.82
N GLU A 65 14.92 -9.67 12.85
CA GLU A 65 13.82 -10.60 13.15
C GLU A 65 12.62 -9.83 13.73
N GLN A 66 11.76 -9.33 12.84
CA GLN A 66 10.40 -8.80 13.08
C GLN A 66 10.15 -7.97 14.35
N ALA A 67 10.25 -6.65 14.24
CA ALA A 67 9.43 -5.72 15.04
C ALA A 67 8.24 -5.20 14.18
N THR A 68 7.37 -6.11 13.74
CA THR A 68 6.13 -5.73 13.01
C THR A 68 5.03 -5.36 14.00
N GLU A 69 5.27 -4.39 14.87
CA GLU A 69 4.24 -3.95 15.85
C GLU A 69 3.91 -2.45 15.78
N LEU A 70 4.62 -1.64 14.99
CA LEU A 70 4.55 -0.17 15.15
C LEU A 70 3.84 0.65 14.06
N LEU A 71 3.15 0.04 13.08
CA LEU A 71 2.45 0.83 12.04
C LEU A 71 0.92 0.78 12.08
N CYS A 72 0.31 0.06 13.03
CA CYS A 72 -1.14 0.08 13.27
C CYS A 72 -1.43 0.37 14.75
N GLY A 73 -1.21 1.60 15.21
CA GLY A 73 -1.62 1.95 16.56
C GLY A 73 -1.09 3.27 17.09
N SER A 74 -1.71 4.37 16.69
CA SER A 74 -1.99 5.44 17.65
C SER A 74 -3.40 5.92 17.33
N PRO A 75 -4.40 5.64 18.18
CA PRO A 75 -5.65 6.38 18.12
C PRO A 75 -5.28 7.85 18.24
N LEU A 76 -5.72 8.68 17.31
CA LEU A 76 -5.78 10.12 17.53
C LEU A 76 -6.52 10.31 18.85
N GLU A 77 -5.78 10.67 19.90
CA GLU A 77 -6.35 11.08 21.17
C GLU A 77 -7.42 12.13 20.88
N SER A 78 -8.65 11.78 21.20
CA SER A 78 -9.78 12.69 21.27
C SER A 78 -9.43 13.80 22.25
N ALA A 79 -9.13 14.98 21.71
CA ALA A 79 -8.99 16.21 22.49
C ALA A 79 -10.36 16.61 23.09
N PRO A 80 -10.38 17.18 24.31
CA PRO A 80 -11.60 17.56 25.02
C PRO A 80 -12.37 18.71 24.38
#